data_AF-A0A7K8WQA8-F1
#
_entry.id   AF-A0A7K8WQA8-F1
#
_cell.length_a   1.000
_cell.length_b   1.000
_cell.length_c   1.000
_cell.angle_alpha   90.00
_cell.angle_beta   90.00
_cell.angle_gamma   90.00
#
_symmetry.space_group_name_H-M   'P 1'
#
loop_
_entity.id
_entity.type
_entity.pdbx_description
1 polymer ?
#
loop_
_entity_poly.entity_id
_entity_poly.type
_entity_poly.pdbx_seq_one_letter_code
_entity_poly.pdbx_strand_id
1 'polypeptide(L)'
;CQGIEEHDCKCPQGYRCVSESCSYCTKLPECAEGEELLVTGKISFTFECKPCETGTYSNVKNGWCQNWTDCESSGFVTVQRGNSTHNSKC
;
A
#
# COMPACT_ATOMS: atom_id res chain seq x y z
N CYS A 1 14.13 13.30 -6.68
CA CYS A 1 13.77 12.32 -5.64
C CYS A 1 14.69 11.13 -5.83
N GLN A 2 15.31 10.67 -4.76
CA GLN A 2 16.29 9.59 -4.81
C GLN A 2 15.52 8.26 -4.73
N GLY A 3 15.46 7.50 -5.83
CA GLY A 3 15.19 6.05 -5.76
C GLY A 3 13.78 5.52 -6.06
N ILE A 4 12.89 6.26 -6.73
CA ILE A 4 11.65 5.71 -7.32
C ILE A 4 11.48 6.28 -8.73
N GLU A 5 11.16 5.42 -9.70
CA GLU A 5 11.11 5.73 -11.13
C GLU A 5 10.38 7.05 -11.43
N GLU A 6 10.96 7.79 -12.37
CA GLU A 6 11.03 9.25 -12.48
C GLU A 6 9.70 10.01 -12.78
N HIS A 7 8.53 9.42 -12.53
CA HIS A 7 7.23 10.07 -12.77
C HIS A 7 6.63 10.80 -11.55
N ASP A 8 7.13 10.56 -10.33
CA ASP A 8 6.53 11.09 -9.09
C ASP A 8 7.12 12.44 -8.61
N CYS A 9 8.22 12.91 -9.22
CA CYS A 9 8.96 14.07 -8.71
C CYS A 9 8.34 15.46 -8.93
N LYS A 10 7.08 15.55 -9.37
CA LYS A 10 6.41 16.85 -9.59
C LYS A 10 5.50 17.28 -8.45
N CYS A 11 5.04 16.35 -7.60
CA CYS A 11 4.06 16.63 -6.56
C CYS A 11 4.69 16.61 -5.15
N PRO A 12 4.21 17.44 -4.21
CA PRO A 12 4.65 17.40 -2.81
C PRO A 12 4.24 16.08 -2.13
N GLN A 13 4.89 15.75 -1.00
CA GLN A 13 4.58 14.52 -0.27
C GLN A 13 3.09 14.42 0.10
N GLY A 14 2.48 13.25 -0.15
CA GLY A 14 1.04 13.04 0.02
C GLY A 14 0.19 13.45 -1.19
N TYR A 15 0.81 13.87 -2.29
CA TYR A 15 0.14 14.15 -3.55
C TYR A 15 0.73 13.30 -4.67
N ARG A 16 -0.10 12.93 -5.64
CA ARG A 16 0.35 12.21 -6.82
C ARG A 16 -0.26 12.74 -8.11
N CYS A 17 0.44 12.52 -9.21
CA CYS A 17 -0.04 12.87 -10.55
C CYS A 17 -1.27 12.03 -10.90
N VAL A 18 -2.29 12.67 -11.44
CA VAL A 18 -3.53 12.00 -11.88
C VAL A 18 -3.44 11.46 -13.31
N SER A 19 -2.39 11.79 -14.06
CA SER A 19 -2.24 11.46 -15.47
C SER A 19 -0.76 11.41 -15.83
N GLU A 20 -0.43 10.75 -16.94
CA GLU A 20 0.95 10.67 -17.46
C GLU A 20 1.54 12.07 -17.72
N SER A 21 0.71 13.00 -18.21
CA SER A 21 1.08 14.40 -18.40
C SER A 21 1.31 15.17 -17.10
N CYS A 22 0.89 14.60 -15.95
CA CYS A 22 0.87 15.24 -14.63
C CYS A 22 0.31 16.68 -14.69
N SER A 23 -0.84 16.85 -15.36
CA SER A 23 -1.46 18.16 -15.54
C SER A 23 -1.93 18.76 -14.20
N TYR A 24 -2.32 17.90 -13.26
CA TYR A 24 -2.68 18.27 -11.89
C TYR A 24 -2.24 17.18 -10.90
N CYS A 25 -1.81 17.63 -9.71
CA CYS A 25 -1.55 16.79 -8.56
C CYS A 25 -2.83 16.65 -7.75
N THR A 26 -3.22 15.43 -7.40
CA THR A 26 -4.34 15.20 -6.47
C THR A 26 -3.81 14.74 -5.12
N LYS A 27 -4.50 15.12 -4.06
CA LYS A 27 -4.16 14.67 -2.70
C LYS A 27 -4.53 13.20 -2.58
N LEU A 28 -3.59 12.39 -2.08
CA LEU A 28 -3.85 10.99 -1.80
C LEU A 28 -4.82 10.87 -0.61
N PRO A 29 -5.81 9.95 -0.66
CA PRO A 29 -6.61 9.62 0.50
C PRO A 29 -5.72 9.04 1.60
N GLU A 30 -6.08 9.31 2.86
CA GLU A 30 -5.37 8.73 4.01
C GLU A 30 -5.96 7.36 4.33
N CYS A 31 -5.35 6.30 3.81
CA CYS A 31 -5.79 4.92 4.05
C CYS A 31 -5.45 4.51 5.49
N ALA A 32 -6.40 3.87 6.16
CA ALA A 32 -6.23 3.42 7.54
C ALA A 32 -5.29 2.19 7.60
N GLU A 33 -4.98 1.78 8.82
CA GLU A 33 -4.30 0.50 9.03
C GLU A 33 -5.17 -0.63 8.46
N GLY A 34 -4.53 -1.56 7.75
CA GLY A 34 -5.19 -2.64 7.02
C GLY A 34 -5.84 -2.23 5.71
N GLU A 35 -5.56 -1.03 5.23
CA GLU A 35 -5.87 -0.59 3.89
C GLU A 35 -4.57 -0.23 3.14
N GLU A 36 -4.59 -0.40 1.83
CA GLU A 36 -3.56 0.09 0.93
C GLU A 36 -4.13 1.05 -0.10
N LEU A 37 -3.26 1.93 -0.57
CA LEU A 37 -3.58 2.86 -1.64
C LEU A 37 -3.52 2.13 -2.99
N LEU A 38 -4.69 1.85 -3.56
CA LEU A 38 -4.81 1.32 -4.90
C LEU A 38 -4.77 2.46 -5.92
N VAL A 39 -3.92 2.30 -6.93
CA VAL A 39 -3.83 3.23 -8.05
C VAL A 39 -4.31 2.54 -9.31
N THR A 40 -5.45 2.98 -9.82
CA THR A 40 -6.09 2.36 -10.98
C THR A 40 -6.11 3.32 -12.16
N GLY A 41 -6.00 2.80 -13.38
CA GLY A 41 -6.09 3.57 -14.61
C GLY A 41 -4.73 3.81 -15.26
N LYS A 42 -4.73 3.86 -16.61
CA LYS A 42 -3.51 3.94 -17.42
C LYS A 42 -3.17 5.36 -17.87
N ILE A 43 -4.20 6.14 -18.19
CA ILE A 43 -4.08 7.52 -18.67
C ILE A 43 -4.53 8.51 -17.59
N SER A 44 -5.54 8.09 -16.82
CA SER A 44 -6.06 8.81 -15.66
C SER A 44 -5.98 7.90 -14.44
N PHE A 45 -5.10 8.24 -13.50
CA PHE A 45 -4.88 7.56 -12.25
C PHE A 45 -5.95 7.95 -11.23
N THR A 46 -6.65 6.95 -10.71
CA THR A 46 -7.60 7.06 -9.61
C THR A 46 -6.98 6.45 -8.36
N PHE A 47 -7.12 7.14 -7.23
CA PHE A 47 -6.56 6.76 -5.94
C PHE A 47 -7.68 6.35 -4.99
N GLU A 48 -7.73 5.09 -4.61
CA GLU A 48 -8.74 4.55 -3.70
C GLU A 48 -8.08 3.69 -2.62
N CYS A 49 -8.62 3.72 -1.41
CA CYS A 49 -8.17 2.83 -0.35
C CYS A 49 -8.92 1.50 -0.48
N LYS A 50 -8.16 0.41 -0.61
CA LYS A 50 -8.71 -0.95 -0.62
C LYS A 50 -8.23 -1.67 0.65
N PRO A 51 -9.09 -2.47 1.32
CA PRO A 51 -8.64 -3.31 2.42
C PRO A 51 -7.64 -4.37 1.94
N CYS A 52 -6.65 -4.67 2.78
CA CYS A 52 -5.68 -5.74 2.55
C CYS A 52 -6.37 -7.09 2.39
N GLU A 53 -5.97 -7.81 1.34
CA GLU A 53 -6.49 -9.15 1.06
C GLU A 53 -6.04 -10.17 2.11
N THR A 54 -6.80 -11.24 2.26
CA THR A 54 -6.46 -12.30 3.22
C THR A 54 -5.11 -12.91 2.86
N GLY A 55 -4.17 -12.91 3.80
CA GLY A 55 -2.77 -13.24 3.55
C GLY A 55 -1.83 -12.04 3.55
N THR A 56 -2.37 -10.82 3.61
CA THR A 56 -1.60 -9.58 3.72
C THR A 56 -2.06 -8.72 4.89
N TYR A 57 -1.18 -7.84 5.35
CA TYR A 57 -1.46 -6.91 6.44
C TYR A 57 -0.77 -5.56 6.23
N SER A 58 -1.34 -4.52 6.81
CA SER A 58 -0.75 -3.18 6.89
C SER A 58 -0.95 -2.64 8.30
N ASN A 59 0.14 -2.49 9.06
CA ASN A 59 0.12 -1.98 10.43
C ASN A 59 0.44 -0.47 10.52
N VAL A 60 0.47 0.22 9.37
CA VAL A 60 0.79 1.63 9.28
C VAL A 60 -0.23 2.33 8.40
N LYS A 61 -0.59 3.57 8.74
CA LYS A 61 -1.44 4.42 7.89
C LYS A 61 -0.75 4.73 6.59
N ASN A 62 -1.49 4.74 5.48
CA ASN A 62 -0.93 4.84 4.13
C ASN A 62 0.15 3.79 3.82
N GLY A 63 0.06 2.65 4.52
CA GLY A 63 0.92 1.51 4.29
C GLY A 63 0.55 0.75 3.03
N TRP A 64 1.43 -0.18 2.71
CA TRP A 64 1.32 -1.12 1.61
C TRP A 64 0.96 -2.44 2.26
N CYS A 65 0.07 -3.23 1.67
CA CYS A 65 -0.24 -4.54 2.23
C CYS A 65 0.97 -5.47 2.05
N GLN A 66 1.57 -5.87 3.16
CA GLN A 66 2.70 -6.81 3.21
C GLN A 66 2.18 -8.22 3.42
N ASN A 67 2.85 -9.22 2.86
CA ASN A 67 2.47 -10.61 3.10
C ASN A 67 2.65 -10.98 4.57
N TRP A 68 1.74 -11.79 5.10
CA TRP A 68 1.90 -12.39 6.42
C TRP A 68 3.19 -13.22 6.48
N THR A 69 3.82 -13.23 7.64
CA THR A 69 4.94 -14.13 7.89
C THR A 69 4.48 -15.57 7.78
N ASP A 70 5.14 -16.32 6.90
CA ASP A 70 4.93 -17.75 6.75
C ASP A 70 5.77 -18.51 7.78
N CYS A 71 5.11 -18.90 8.87
CA CYS A 71 5.76 -19.61 9.97
C CYS A 71 6.21 -21.01 9.55
N GLU A 72 5.41 -21.71 8.74
CA GLU A 72 5.70 -23.09 8.33
C GLU A 72 6.97 -23.19 7.48
N SER A 73 7.16 -22.27 6.53
CA SER A 73 8.39 -22.14 5.74
C SER A 73 9.62 -21.89 6.60
N SER A 74 9.43 -21.24 7.75
CA SER A 74 10.48 -21.01 8.74
C SER A 74 10.61 -22.14 9.78
N GLY A 75 9.81 -23.21 9.68
CA GLY A 75 9.80 -24.33 10.63
C GLY A 75 9.10 -24.05 11.97
N PHE A 76 8.36 -22.95 12.07
CA PHE A 76 7.58 -22.58 13.26
C PHE A 76 6.09 -22.83 13.06
N VAL A 77 5.36 -23.00 14.15
CA VAL A 77 3.89 -23.07 14.14
C VAL A 77 3.29 -21.68 14.24
N THR A 78 2.23 -21.41 13.48
CA THR A 78 1.51 -20.13 13.59
C THR A 78 0.73 -20.11 14.90
N VAL A 79 1.18 -19.29 15.85
CA VAL A 79 0.54 -19.09 17.15
C VAL A 79 -0.67 -18.16 17.01
N GLN A 80 -0.55 -17.11 16.21
CA GLN A 80 -1.62 -16.16 15.95
C GLN A 80 -1.70 -15.89 14.45
N ARG A 81 -2.84 -16.16 13.84
CA ARG A 81 -3.06 -15.85 12.42
C ARG A 81 -3.10 -14.33 12.24
N GLY A 82 -2.40 -13.83 11.23
CA GLY A 82 -2.48 -12.44 10.81
C GLY A 82 -3.89 -12.04 10.38
N ASN A 83 -4.12 -10.74 10.30
CA ASN A 83 -5.33 -10.14 9.76
C ASN A 83 -4.93 -8.96 8.86
N SER A 84 -5.88 -8.22 8.31
CA SER A 84 -5.58 -7.05 7.47
C SER A 84 -4.72 -6.01 8.20
N THR A 85 -4.80 -5.90 9.53
CA THR A 85 -4.04 -4.90 10.32
C THR A 85 -2.79 -5.44 11.01
N HIS A 86 -2.67 -6.77 11.18
CA HIS A 86 -1.65 -7.39 12.02
C HIS A 86 -0.99 -8.56 11.30
N ASN A 87 0.32 -8.70 11.50
CA ASN A 87 1.06 -9.84 10.99
C ASN A 87 0.69 -11.15 11.69
N SER A 88 0.92 -12.28 11.03
CA SER A 88 0.98 -13.59 11.68
C SER A 88 2.13 -13.66 12.68
N LYS A 89 1.87 -14.28 13.83
CA LYS A 89 2.90 -14.59 14.82
C LYS A 89 3.21 -16.07 14.83
N CYS A 90 4.50 -16.33 14.76
CA CYS A 90 5.17 -17.54 15.21
C CYS A 90 5.80 -17.19 16.58
#